data_AF-A0A2S8PJL3-F1
#
_entry.id   AF-A0A2S8PJL3-F1
#
_cell.length_a   1.000
_cell.length_b   1.000
_cell.length_c   1.000
_cell.angle_alpha   90.00
_cell.angle_beta   90.00
_cell.angle_gamma   90.00
#
_symmetry.space_group_name_H-M   'P 1'
#
loop_
_entity.id
_entity.type
_entity.pdbx_description
1 polymer ?
#
loop_
_entity_poly.entity_id
_entity_poly.type
_entity_poly.pdbx_seq_one_letter_code
_entity_poly.pdbx_strand_id
1 'polypeptide(L)'
;MAEDTFGGPGDPADSDEWAATVAENRLICEDLRQSLAQMNDSQLDEERVGRLARQMLHNVYHIGQIVFIRKQQGSWPKERE
;
A
#
# COMPACT_ATOMS: atom_id res chain seq x y z
N MET A 1 -12.45 -5.17 19.20
CA MET A 1 -13.16 -5.01 17.92
C MET A 1 -12.08 -4.69 16.91
N ALA A 2 -12.10 -5.32 15.73
CA ALA A 2 -11.14 -4.94 14.69
C ALA A 2 -11.45 -3.48 14.33
N GLU A 3 -10.50 -2.57 14.54
CA GLU A 3 -10.52 -1.25 13.91
C GLU A 3 -10.69 -1.53 12.41
N ASP A 4 -11.70 -0.93 11.77
CA ASP A 4 -11.84 -1.05 10.32
C ASP A 4 -10.60 -0.40 9.70
N THR A 5 -9.63 -1.23 9.28
CA THR A 5 -8.33 -0.80 8.71
C THR A 5 -8.52 0.13 7.51
N PHE A 6 -9.67 0.00 6.86
CA PHE A 6 -10.14 0.88 5.81
C PHE A 6 -11.50 1.39 6.26
N GLY A 7 -11.69 2.71 6.28
CA GLY A 7 -12.99 3.30 6.57
C GLY A 7 -14.06 2.85 5.56
N GLY A 8 -15.25 3.45 5.66
CA GLY A 8 -16.31 3.19 4.68
C GLY A 8 -15.84 3.44 3.24
N PRO A 9 -16.42 2.76 2.23
CA PRO A 9 -16.08 3.03 0.83
C PRO A 9 -16.36 4.51 0.53
N GLY A 10 -15.31 5.24 0.10
CA GLY A 10 -15.42 6.63 -0.35
C GLY A 10 -16.28 6.77 -1.62
N ASP A 11 -16.44 7.98 -2.13
CA ASP A 11 -17.20 8.20 -3.37
C ASP A 11 -16.38 7.73 -4.58
N PRO A 12 -16.83 6.72 -5.35
CA PRO A 12 -16.10 6.25 -6.52
C PRO A 12 -15.98 7.30 -7.65
N ALA A 13 -16.74 8.39 -7.59
CA ALA A 13 -16.65 9.50 -8.54
C ALA A 13 -15.72 10.64 -8.07
N ASP A 14 -15.22 10.60 -6.83
CA ASP A 14 -14.34 11.64 -6.29
C ASP A 14 -12.89 11.41 -6.74
N SER A 15 -12.54 12.03 -7.88
CA SER A 15 -11.19 11.98 -8.42
C SER A 15 -10.16 12.71 -7.56
N ASP A 16 -10.59 13.70 -6.78
CA ASP A 16 -9.71 14.53 -5.97
C ASP A 16 -9.30 13.78 -4.69
N GLU A 17 -10.25 13.12 -4.04
CA GLU A 17 -9.99 12.23 -2.91
C GLU A 17 -9.08 11.05 -3.32
N TRP A 18 -9.31 10.48 -4.51
CA TRP A 18 -8.42 9.45 -5.06
C TRP A 18 -7.01 9.98 -5.29
N ALA A 19 -6.87 11.15 -5.92
CA ALA A 19 -5.57 11.76 -6.18
C ALA A 19 -4.82 12.08 -4.87
N ALA A 20 -5.54 12.57 -3.85
CA ALA A 20 -5.00 12.83 -2.52
C ALA A 20 -4.50 11.54 -1.85
N THR A 21 -5.29 10.46 -1.89
CA THR A 21 -4.91 9.14 -1.37
C THR A 21 -3.64 8.60 -2.05
N VAL A 22 -3.54 8.74 -3.38
CA VAL A 22 -2.35 8.32 -4.14
C VAL A 22 -1.13 9.16 -3.74
N ALA A 23 -1.29 10.47 -3.55
CA ALA A 23 -0.21 11.35 -3.13
C ALA A 23 0.30 11.01 -1.73
N GLU A 24 -0.61 10.82 -0.77
CA GLU A 24 -0.28 10.42 0.60
C GLU A 24 0.45 9.07 0.62
N ASN A 25 -0.05 8.08 -0.13
CA ASN A 25 0.60 6.77 -0.21
C ASN A 25 2.04 6.87 -0.74
N ARG A 26 2.28 7.73 -1.74
CA ARG A 26 3.63 7.98 -2.26
C ARG A 26 4.54 8.62 -1.22
N LEU A 27 4.05 9.60 -0.47
CA LEU A 27 4.81 10.24 0.61
C LEU A 27 5.21 9.24 1.69
N ILE A 28 4.26 8.42 2.16
CA ILE A 28 4.54 7.38 3.16
C ILE A 28 5.60 6.39 2.65
N CYS A 29 5.51 5.96 1.38
CA CYS A 29 6.49 5.05 0.79
C CYS A 29 7.89 5.69 0.71
N GLU A 30 7.97 6.97 0.34
CA GLU A 30 9.24 7.68 0.25
C GLU A 30 9.86 7.90 1.64
N ASP A 31 9.07 8.34 2.61
CA ASP A 31 9.52 8.53 4.00
C ASP A 31 10.02 7.21 4.61
N LEU A 32 9.35 6.09 4.31
CA LEU A 32 9.79 4.77 4.73
C LEU A 32 11.12 4.40 4.07
N ARG A 33 11.29 4.64 2.77
CA ARG A 33 12.55 4.38 2.05
C ARG A 33 13.69 5.21 2.61
N GLN A 34 13.47 6.51 2.83
CA GLN A 34 14.47 7.40 3.38
C GLN A 34 14.86 6.98 4.80
N SER A 35 13.87 6.65 5.64
CA SER A 35 14.10 6.19 7.01
C SER A 35 14.95 4.91 7.04
N LEU A 36 14.65 3.94 6.18
CA LEU A 36 15.43 2.70 6.06
C LEU A 36 16.84 2.95 5.55
N ALA A 37 17.03 3.89 4.62
CA ALA A 37 18.35 4.24 4.09
C ALA A 37 19.27 4.91 5.12
N GLN A 38 18.70 5.53 6.16
CA GLN A 38 19.46 6.14 7.26
C GLN A 38 19.71 5.18 8.43
N MET A 39 19.14 3.97 8.41
CA MET A 39 19.38 2.98 9.47
C MET A 39 20.72 2.28 9.29
N ASN A 40 21.33 1.90 10.42
CA ASN A 40 22.45 0.97 10.45
C ASN A 40 22.02 -0.41 10.96
N ASP A 41 22.89 -1.40 10.80
CA ASP A 41 22.62 -2.81 11.14
C ASP A 41 22.18 -3.02 12.60
N SER A 42 22.67 -2.21 13.54
CA SER A 42 22.28 -2.34 14.96
C SER A 42 20.82 -1.93 15.22
N GLN A 43 20.19 -1.20 14.29
CA GLN A 43 18.79 -0.79 14.35
C GLN A 43 17.86 -1.78 13.62
N LEU A 44 18.42 -2.76 12.89
CA LEU A 44 17.70 -3.79 12.15
C LEU A 44 17.53 -5.06 12.98
N ASP A 45 16.87 -4.93 14.14
CA ASP A 45 16.51 -6.09 14.95
C ASP A 45 15.45 -6.98 14.26
N GLU A 46 15.38 -8.24 14.69
CA GLU A 46 14.48 -9.26 14.12
C GLU A 46 13.00 -8.84 14.20
N GLU A 47 12.60 -8.14 15.26
CA GLU A 47 11.21 -7.72 15.45
C GLU A 47 10.82 -6.64 14.44
N ARG A 48 11.67 -5.64 14.22
CA ARG A 48 11.50 -4.58 13.23
C ARG A 48 11.50 -5.15 11.82
N VAL A 49 12.45 -6.01 11.49
CA VAL A 49 12.51 -6.69 10.18
C VAL A 49 11.24 -7.53 9.97
N GLY A 50 10.80 -8.28 10.99
CA GLY A 50 9.58 -9.07 10.93
C GLY A 50 8.30 -8.24 10.80
N ARG A 51 8.24 -7.03 11.38
CA ARG A 51 7.13 -6.08 11.14
C ARG A 51 7.11 -5.59 9.70
N LEU A 52 8.26 -5.19 9.15
CA LEU A 52 8.37 -4.74 7.76
C LEU A 52 7.96 -5.84 6.79
N ALA A 53 8.45 -7.07 6.99
CA ALA A 53 8.10 -8.21 6.15
C ALA A 53 6.58 -8.48 6.15
N ARG A 54 5.93 -8.43 7.33
CA ARG A 54 4.47 -8.57 7.44
C ARG A 54 3.72 -7.47 6.71
N GLN A 55 4.16 -6.21 6.83
CA GLN A 55 3.55 -5.09 6.12
C GLN A 55 3.68 -5.24 4.60
N MET A 56 4.84 -5.68 4.11
CA MET A 56 5.05 -5.93 2.68
C MET A 56 4.14 -7.06 2.17
N LEU A 57 4.01 -8.16 2.94
CA LEU A 57 3.14 -9.27 2.57
C LEU A 57 1.66 -8.86 2.53
N HIS A 58 1.23 -8.07 3.50
CA HIS A 58 -0.11 -7.49 3.53
C HIS A 58 -0.38 -6.63 2.29
N ASN A 59 0.55 -5.76 1.91
CA ASN A 59 0.42 -4.93 0.72
C ASN A 59 0.32 -5.79 -0.56
N VAL A 60 1.14 -6.83 -0.69
CA VAL A 60 1.08 -7.76 -1.84
C VAL A 60 -0.27 -8.48 -1.91
N TYR A 61 -0.81 -8.90 -0.78
CA TYR A 61 -2.14 -9.53 -0.71
C TYR A 61 -3.23 -8.60 -1.27
N HIS A 62 -3.28 -7.35 -0.80
CA HIS A 62 -4.28 -6.38 -1.26
C HIS A 62 -4.06 -5.90 -2.70
N ILE A 63 -2.82 -5.78 -3.16
CA ILE A 63 -2.53 -5.54 -4.58
C ILE A 63 -3.16 -6.65 -5.42
N GLY A 64 -3.03 -7.91 -5.01
CA GLY A 64 -3.69 -9.04 -5.66
C GLY A 64 -5.21 -8.88 -5.76
N GLN A 65 -5.86 -8.45 -4.68
CA GLN A 65 -7.30 -8.17 -4.67
C GLN A 65 -7.69 -7.03 -5.63
N ILE A 66 -6.94 -5.92 -5.65
CA ILE A 66 -7.16 -4.80 -6.56
C ILE A 66 -7.04 -5.27 -8.03
N VAL A 67 -5.98 -6.00 -8.37
CA VAL A 67 -5.81 -6.56 -9.72
C VAL A 67 -6.96 -7.49 -10.08
N PHE A 68 -7.38 -8.35 -9.16
CA PHE A 68 -8.49 -9.28 -9.39
C PHE A 68 -9.81 -8.55 -9.68
N ILE A 69 -10.14 -7.54 -8.88
CA ILE A 69 -11.33 -6.69 -9.10
C ILE A 69 -11.25 -5.99 -10.46
N ARG A 70 -10.11 -5.38 -10.79
CA ARG A 70 -9.94 -4.69 -12.08
C ARG A 70 -10.05 -5.64 -13.27
N LYS A 71 -9.61 -6.90 -13.14
CA LYS A 71 -9.82 -7.94 -14.17
C LYS A 71 -11.30 -8.27 -14.33
N GLN A 72 -12.04 -8.44 -13.23
CA GLN A 72 -13.49 -8.69 -13.27
C GLN A 72 -14.27 -7.53 -13.90
N GLN A 73 -13.84 -6.29 -13.66
CA GLN A 73 -14.43 -5.07 -14.23
C GLN A 73 -14.01 -4.80 -15.68
N GLY A 74 -13.04 -5.55 -16.24
CA GLY A 74 -12.46 -5.26 -17.56
C GLY A 74 -11.59 -3.99 -17.59
N SER A 75 -11.29 -3.38 -16.44
CA SER A 75 -10.48 -2.16 -16.30
C SER A 75 -8.98 -2.44 -16.07
N TRP A 76 -8.59 -3.72 -16.11
CA TRP A 76 -7.19 -4.14 -16.10
C TRP A 76 -6.64 -4.19 -17.53
N PRO A 77 -5.53 -3.50 -17.84
CA PRO A 77 -4.98 -3.49 -19.18
C PRO A 77 -4.47 -4.88 -19.59
N LYS A 78 -4.71 -5.26 -20.86
CA LYS A 78 -4.31 -6.57 -21.41
C LYS A 78 -2.79 -6.69 -21.57
N GLU A 79 -2.13 -5.56 -21.79
CA GLU A 79 -0.68 -5.42 -21.93
C GLU A 79 -0.19 -4.45 -20.85
N ARG A 80 1.00 -4.69 -20.29
CA ARG A 80 1.64 -3.74 -19.38
C ARG A 80 2.58 -2.87 -20.22
N GLU A 81 2.49 -1.56 -20.08
CA GLU A 81 3.53 -0.63 -20.56
C GLU A 81 4.86 -0.87 -19.84
#